data_AF-A0A0F9BDR1-F1
#
_entry.id   AF-A0A0F9BDR1-F1
#
_cell.length_a   1.000
_cell.length_b   1.000
_cell.length_c   1.000
_cell.angle_alpha   90.00
_cell.angle_beta   90.00
_cell.angle_gamma   90.00
#
_symmetry.space_group_name_H-M   'P 1'
#
loop_
_entity.id
_entity.type
_entity.pdbx_description
1 polymer ?
#
loop_
_entity_poly.entity_id
_entity_poly.type
_entity_poly.pdbx_seq_one_letter_code
_entity_poly.pdbx_strand_id
1 'polypeptide(L)'
;MNNPKCRIESFQNTSGNFLAIPGSDLILYKRYAGTVYCFTHAEVLKILAAKTPTIPGTKIKLPKNFMRAFKAYYHKAWPPSSQKAQMPKALAERHRRITEKYFNDRRYHRQVNGLPESIQDALKAYTQTPSYKYKRVYYAQIKTGISQMPKSTEELVVFRGQGTDEINPKYWFSASTEQEISLEKFTAVHCCLFVLYVQPGVKLLPVYKFERNFNKLENEVIVEGGGYLQFVDQDFTGAMPIYTYRYSMEPFPEKSPKPKKRKPPSPPSGK
;
A
#
# COMPACT_ATOMS: atom_id res chain seq x y z
N MET A 1 28.01 17.34 -5.53
CA MET A 1 28.15 16.39 -6.66
C MET A 1 26.77 16.23 -7.29
N ASN A 2 26.65 16.56 -8.58
CA ASN A 2 25.39 16.58 -9.33
C ASN A 2 24.90 15.15 -9.59
N ASN A 3 23.61 14.90 -9.34
CA ASN A 3 22.97 13.67 -9.77
C ASN A 3 22.91 13.67 -11.32
N PRO A 4 23.57 12.74 -12.02
CA PRO A 4 23.70 12.77 -13.49
C PRO A 4 22.39 12.58 -14.25
N LYS A 5 21.29 12.26 -13.56
CA LYS A 5 19.96 12.03 -14.18
C LYS A 5 19.14 13.29 -14.43
N CYS A 6 19.67 14.47 -14.13
CA CYS A 6 18.95 15.74 -14.29
C CYS A 6 19.73 16.69 -15.23
N ARG A 7 19.71 16.40 -16.54
CA ARG A 7 20.08 17.38 -17.58
C ARG A 7 18.78 17.95 -18.12
N ILE A 8 18.53 19.23 -17.85
CA ILE A 8 17.41 19.98 -18.44
C ILE A 8 18.03 21.06 -19.31
N GLU A 9 17.89 20.92 -20.62
CA GLU A 9 18.59 21.76 -21.61
C GLU A 9 17.97 23.15 -21.78
N SER A 10 16.76 23.40 -21.25
CA SER A 10 16.26 24.78 -21.13
C SER A 10 15.15 24.86 -20.08
N PHE A 11 15.31 25.80 -19.14
CA PHE A 11 14.26 26.16 -18.18
C PHE A 11 13.65 27.48 -18.65
N GLN A 12 12.55 27.41 -19.41
CA GLN A 12 11.78 28.62 -19.72
C GLN A 12 11.14 29.15 -18.44
N ASN A 13 11.17 30.48 -18.32
CA ASN A 13 11.01 31.24 -17.09
C ASN A 13 9.54 31.25 -16.63
N THR A 14 9.04 30.15 -16.08
CA THR A 14 7.78 30.15 -15.34
C THR A 14 8.03 30.66 -13.93
N SER A 15 7.23 31.62 -13.49
CA SER A 15 7.31 32.39 -12.23
C SER A 15 7.14 31.58 -10.93
N GLY A 16 7.39 30.26 -10.96
CA GLY A 16 7.39 29.36 -9.82
C GLY A 16 8.77 28.74 -9.57
N ASN A 17 9.20 28.69 -8.31
CA ASN A 17 10.48 28.08 -7.91
C ASN A 17 10.48 26.53 -7.96
N PHE A 18 9.37 25.90 -8.35
CA PHE A 18 9.15 24.47 -8.29
C PHE A 18 8.49 23.94 -9.56
N LEU A 19 8.99 22.81 -10.08
CA LEU A 19 8.36 22.07 -11.17
C LEU A 19 8.39 20.58 -10.82
N ALA A 20 7.23 19.95 -10.72
CA ALA A 20 7.12 18.50 -10.72
C ALA A 20 7.15 18.06 -12.18
N ILE A 21 7.99 17.08 -12.53
CA ILE A 21 7.95 16.50 -13.87
C ILE A 21 6.87 15.40 -13.84
N PRO A 22 5.76 15.55 -14.59
CA PRO A 22 4.69 14.54 -14.62
C PRO A 22 5.24 13.18 -15.04
N GLY A 23 4.85 12.12 -14.32
CA GLY A 23 5.32 10.75 -14.60
C GLY A 23 6.74 10.44 -14.12
N SER A 24 7.33 11.29 -13.26
CA SER A 24 8.61 11.01 -12.61
C SER A 24 8.55 11.21 -11.09
N ASP A 25 9.45 10.53 -10.38
CA ASP A 25 9.65 10.74 -8.93
C ASP A 25 10.44 12.02 -8.61
N LEU A 26 10.68 12.90 -9.59
CA LEU A 26 11.57 14.05 -9.46
C LEU A 26 10.82 15.36 -9.24
N ILE A 27 11.23 16.09 -8.21
CA ILE A 27 10.86 17.48 -7.97
C ILE A 27 12.05 18.38 -8.29
N LEU A 28 11.84 19.35 -9.18
CA LEU A 28 12.82 20.35 -9.58
C LEU A 28 12.68 21.60 -8.70
N TYR A 29 13.80 22.09 -8.20
CA TYR A 29 13.91 23.33 -7.45
C TYR A 29 14.95 24.24 -8.09
N LYS A 30 14.54 25.46 -8.49
CA LYS A 30 15.47 26.51 -8.93
C LYS A 30 15.75 27.44 -7.74
N ARG A 31 17.01 27.52 -7.29
CA ARG A 31 17.43 28.47 -6.26
C ARG A 31 17.83 29.81 -6.88
N TYR A 32 17.71 30.89 -6.10
CA TYR A 32 18.49 32.12 -6.25
C TYR A 32 19.97 31.79 -6.53
N ALA A 33 20.58 32.46 -7.51
CA ALA A 33 21.91 32.20 -8.11
C ALA A 33 21.98 31.07 -9.16
N GLY A 34 20.86 30.57 -9.68
CA GLY A 34 20.83 29.80 -10.94
C GLY A 34 21.09 28.30 -10.82
N THR A 35 21.39 27.77 -9.63
CA THR A 35 21.51 26.31 -9.42
C THR A 35 20.13 25.66 -9.35
N VAL A 36 19.94 24.60 -10.15
CA VAL A 36 18.77 23.72 -10.08
C VAL A 36 19.13 22.47 -9.28
N TYR A 37 18.29 22.15 -8.29
CA TYR A 37 18.37 20.91 -7.51
C TYR A 37 17.22 19.99 -7.90
N CYS A 38 17.50 18.70 -8.01
CA CYS A 38 16.50 17.67 -8.24
C CYS A 38 16.42 16.76 -7.04
N PHE A 39 15.22 16.51 -6.55
CA PHE A 39 14.97 15.62 -5.42
C PHE A 39 14.07 14.47 -5.85
N THR A 40 14.42 13.25 -5.48
CA THR A 40 13.51 12.10 -5.54
C THR A 40 12.40 12.25 -4.50
N HIS A 41 11.25 11.59 -4.72
CA HIS A 41 10.15 11.58 -3.75
C HIS A 41 10.59 11.16 -2.34
N ALA A 42 11.46 10.14 -2.22
CA ALA A 42 12.01 9.69 -0.94
C ALA A 42 12.88 10.77 -0.25
N GLU A 43 13.66 11.53 -1.01
CA GLU A 43 14.46 12.65 -0.48
C GLU A 43 13.56 13.80 -0.04
N VAL A 44 12.48 14.07 -0.77
CA VAL A 44 11.47 15.07 -0.41
C VAL A 44 10.82 14.73 0.92
N LEU A 45 10.41 13.49 1.13
CA LEU A 45 9.85 13.04 2.41
C LEU A 45 10.84 13.21 3.57
N LYS A 46 12.12 12.90 3.36
CA LYS A 46 13.18 13.12 4.37
C LYS A 46 13.37 14.60 4.70
N ILE A 47 13.33 15.48 3.70
CA ILE A 47 13.40 16.94 3.88
C ILE A 47 12.20 17.45 4.69
N LEU A 48 10.99 16.96 4.38
CA LEU A 48 9.75 17.38 5.05
C LEU A 48 9.67 16.93 6.51
N ALA A 49 10.24 15.76 6.84
CA ALA A 49 10.26 15.21 8.19
C ALA A 49 11.38 15.76 9.09
N ALA A 50 12.39 16.42 8.51
CA ALA A 50 13.56 16.90 9.26
C ALA A 50 13.23 18.11 10.15
N LYS A 51 13.69 18.08 11.41
CA LYS A 51 13.63 19.25 12.32
C LYS A 51 14.40 20.46 11.77
N THR A 52 15.49 20.21 11.06
CA THR A 52 16.28 21.23 10.34
C THR A 52 16.49 20.77 8.90
N PRO A 53 15.61 21.15 7.95
CA PRO A 53 15.66 20.67 6.58
C PRO A 53 16.92 21.17 5.85
N THR A 54 17.67 20.25 5.24
CA THR A 54 18.84 20.56 4.42
C THR A 54 18.72 19.93 3.03
N ILE A 55 19.48 20.43 2.07
CA ILE A 55 19.63 19.77 0.77
C ILE A 55 20.36 18.44 1.00
N PRO A 56 19.82 17.28 0.56
CA PRO A 56 20.44 15.97 0.71
C PRO A 56 21.89 15.96 0.24
N GLY A 57 22.76 15.34 1.04
CA GLY A 57 24.20 15.30 0.78
C GLY A 57 24.93 16.63 1.02
N THR A 58 24.28 17.63 1.62
CA THR A 58 24.91 18.94 1.92
C THR A 58 24.57 19.43 3.34
N LYS A 59 25.32 20.44 3.80
CA LYS A 59 25.03 21.18 5.05
C LYS A 59 24.14 22.42 4.83
N ILE A 60 23.64 22.63 3.61
CA ILE A 60 22.89 23.84 3.25
C ILE A 60 21.47 23.74 3.81
N LYS A 61 21.11 24.63 4.74
CA LYS A 61 19.76 24.72 5.33
C LYS A 61 18.77 25.33 4.34
N LEU A 62 17.56 24.78 4.31
CA LEU A 62 16.45 25.29 3.51
C LEU A 62 15.68 26.37 4.28
N PRO A 63 15.42 27.55 3.68
CA PRO A 63 14.70 28.63 4.36
C PRO A 63 13.28 28.25 4.79
N LYS A 64 12.77 28.86 5.88
CA LYS A 64 11.39 28.61 6.36
C LYS A 64 10.31 28.94 5.31
N ASN A 65 10.46 30.05 4.59
CA ASN A 65 9.52 30.46 3.55
C ASN A 65 9.53 29.48 2.36
N PHE A 66 10.70 28.93 2.04
CA PHE A 66 10.83 27.83 1.08
C PHE A 66 10.04 26.61 1.55
N MET A 67 10.23 26.18 2.81
CA MET A 67 9.51 25.01 3.34
C MET A 67 8.00 25.19 3.36
N ARG A 68 7.51 26.42 3.58
CA ARG A 68 6.07 26.74 3.51
C ARG A 68 5.54 26.62 2.07
N ALA A 69 6.19 27.26 1.10
CA ALA A 69 5.80 27.18 -0.31
C ALA A 69 5.93 25.75 -0.86
N PHE A 70 6.99 25.04 -0.46
CA PHE A 70 7.26 23.67 -0.85
C PHE A 70 6.23 22.69 -0.29
N LYS A 71 5.82 22.82 0.98
CA LYS A 71 4.71 22.04 1.55
C LYS A 71 3.41 22.31 0.82
N ALA A 72 3.07 23.59 0.57
CA ALA A 72 1.85 23.94 -0.15
C ALA A 72 1.84 23.37 -1.58
N TYR A 73 2.97 23.45 -2.29
CA TYR A 73 3.13 22.86 -3.61
C TYR A 73 3.04 21.33 -3.57
N TYR A 74 3.75 20.69 -2.64
CA TYR A 74 3.71 19.23 -2.45
C TYR A 74 2.27 18.78 -2.16
N HIS A 75 1.54 19.44 -1.27
CA HIS A 75 0.13 19.11 -1.01
C HIS A 75 -0.81 19.43 -2.19
N LYS A 76 -0.43 20.31 -3.12
CA LYS A 76 -1.25 20.63 -4.30
C LYS A 76 -0.98 19.70 -5.48
N ALA A 77 0.30 19.41 -5.74
CA ALA A 77 0.75 18.50 -6.80
C ALA A 77 0.58 17.03 -6.40
N TRP A 78 0.65 16.76 -5.09
CA TRP A 78 0.47 15.48 -4.43
C TRP A 78 -0.55 15.64 -3.28
N PRO A 79 -1.85 15.83 -3.61
CA PRO A 79 -2.89 15.90 -2.59
C PRO A 79 -2.84 14.65 -1.70
N PRO A 80 -3.11 14.79 -0.39
CA PRO A 80 -3.31 13.63 0.49
C PRO A 80 -4.25 12.67 -0.23
N SER A 81 -3.83 11.41 -0.30
CA SER A 81 -4.25 10.34 -1.23
C SER A 81 -5.72 9.91 -1.15
N SER A 82 -6.64 10.70 -0.58
CA SER A 82 -8.01 10.27 -0.35
C SER A 82 -8.93 10.30 -1.59
N GLN A 83 -8.51 10.86 -2.73
CA GLN A 83 -9.46 11.05 -3.86
C GLN A 83 -9.12 10.42 -5.22
N LYS A 84 -7.95 9.81 -5.45
CA LYS A 84 -7.64 9.30 -6.82
C LYS A 84 -6.96 7.95 -6.93
N ALA A 85 -6.67 7.26 -5.85
CA ALA A 85 -6.10 5.91 -5.89
C ALA A 85 -7.14 4.86 -5.55
N GLN A 86 -8.19 4.78 -6.37
CA GLN A 86 -9.30 3.89 -6.13
C GLN A 86 -9.48 2.99 -7.33
N MET A 87 -9.66 1.70 -7.06
CA MET A 87 -10.40 0.85 -7.98
C MET A 87 -11.72 1.59 -8.20
N PRO A 88 -12.31 1.59 -9.42
CA PRO A 88 -13.56 2.29 -9.65
C PRO A 88 -14.54 1.97 -8.51
N LYS A 89 -15.06 3.00 -7.83
CA LYS A 89 -15.82 2.83 -6.58
C LYS A 89 -16.91 1.76 -6.69
N ALA A 90 -17.58 1.72 -7.84
CA ALA A 90 -18.59 0.71 -8.15
C ALA A 90 -18.03 -0.73 -8.17
N LEU A 91 -16.81 -0.92 -8.67
CA LEU A 91 -16.13 -2.22 -8.70
C LEU A 91 -15.65 -2.61 -7.30
N ALA A 92 -15.04 -1.69 -6.55
CA ALA A 92 -14.64 -1.93 -5.16
C ALA A 92 -15.84 -2.31 -4.28
N GLU A 93 -16.95 -1.58 -4.41
CA GLU A 93 -18.21 -1.86 -3.72
C GLU A 93 -18.82 -3.21 -4.13
N ARG A 94 -18.77 -3.56 -5.42
CA ARG A 94 -19.21 -4.88 -5.89
C ARG A 94 -18.41 -6.00 -5.23
N HIS A 95 -17.09 -5.86 -5.20
CA HIS A 95 -16.21 -6.83 -4.56
C HIS A 95 -16.44 -6.93 -3.05
N ARG A 96 -16.60 -5.78 -2.36
CA ARG A 96 -16.96 -5.73 -0.95
C ARG A 96 -18.22 -6.54 -0.67
N ARG A 97 -19.29 -6.33 -1.45
CA ARG A 97 -20.57 -7.06 -1.30
C ARG A 97 -20.44 -8.56 -1.51
N ILE A 98 -19.63 -8.99 -2.48
CA ILE A 98 -19.35 -10.42 -2.72
C ILE A 98 -18.66 -11.02 -1.49
N THR A 99 -17.61 -10.36 -1.00
CA THR A 99 -16.85 -10.81 0.18
C THR A 99 -17.70 -10.80 1.46
N GLU A 100 -18.54 -9.78 1.66
CA GLU A 100 -19.47 -9.72 2.81
C GLU A 100 -20.55 -10.81 2.73
N LYS A 101 -21.10 -11.06 1.54
CA LYS A 101 -22.06 -12.15 1.32
C LYS A 101 -21.44 -13.49 1.71
N TYR A 102 -20.19 -13.75 1.34
CA TYR A 102 -19.46 -14.94 1.76
C TYR A 102 -19.36 -15.05 3.29
N PHE A 103 -18.98 -13.98 3.98
CA PHE A 103 -18.89 -14.00 5.45
C PHE A 103 -20.22 -14.08 6.18
N ASN A 104 -21.32 -13.71 5.52
CA ASN A 104 -22.68 -13.79 6.05
C ASN A 104 -23.37 -15.12 5.71
N ASP A 105 -22.71 -16.02 4.99
CA ASP A 105 -23.20 -17.38 4.80
C ASP A 105 -23.35 -18.11 6.14
N ARG A 106 -24.44 -18.86 6.29
CA ARG A 106 -24.80 -19.55 7.54
C ARG A 106 -23.74 -20.56 7.99
N ARG A 107 -23.02 -21.19 7.06
CA ARG A 107 -21.93 -22.12 7.36
C ARG A 107 -20.76 -21.36 7.96
N TYR A 108 -20.37 -20.26 7.32
CA TYR A 108 -19.28 -19.42 7.76
C TYR A 108 -19.56 -18.82 9.15
N HIS A 109 -20.75 -18.26 9.32
CA HIS A 109 -21.17 -17.64 10.58
C HIS A 109 -21.16 -18.62 11.76
N ARG A 110 -21.62 -19.87 11.54
CA ARG A 110 -21.55 -20.91 12.58
C ARG A 110 -20.11 -21.24 12.97
N GLN A 111 -19.20 -21.31 11.99
CA GLN A 111 -17.80 -21.64 12.28
C GLN A 111 -17.10 -20.53 13.08
N VAL A 112 -17.32 -19.26 12.71
CA VAL A 112 -16.74 -18.11 13.42
C VAL A 112 -17.25 -18.04 14.85
N ASN A 113 -18.56 -18.20 15.06
CA ASN A 113 -19.15 -18.14 16.40
C ASN A 113 -18.84 -19.38 17.25
N GLY A 114 -18.48 -20.49 16.61
CA GLY A 114 -18.06 -21.73 17.28
C GLY A 114 -16.57 -21.78 17.63
N LEU A 115 -15.81 -20.71 17.39
CA LEU A 115 -14.39 -20.67 17.77
C LEU A 115 -14.23 -20.80 19.30
N PRO A 116 -13.21 -21.53 19.79
CA PRO A 116 -12.88 -21.60 21.21
C PRO A 116 -12.68 -20.21 21.83
N GLU A 117 -13.10 -20.05 23.09
CA GLU A 117 -12.99 -18.77 23.83
C GLU A 117 -11.56 -18.21 23.83
N SER A 118 -10.56 -19.08 24.00
CA SER A 118 -9.14 -18.71 23.94
C SER A 118 -8.71 -18.08 22.60
N ILE A 119 -9.35 -18.47 21.49
CA ILE A 119 -9.12 -17.87 20.17
C ILE A 119 -9.89 -16.56 20.05
N GLN A 120 -11.13 -16.51 20.52
CA GLN A 120 -11.93 -15.28 20.51
C GLN A 120 -11.24 -14.17 21.31
N ASP A 121 -10.68 -14.49 22.48
CA ASP A 121 -9.97 -13.53 23.31
C ASP A 121 -8.64 -13.09 22.70
N ALA A 122 -7.93 -14.01 22.03
CA ALA A 122 -6.74 -13.66 21.25
C ALA A 122 -7.08 -12.67 20.11
N LEU A 123 -8.23 -12.86 19.44
CA LEU A 123 -8.69 -11.96 18.37
C LEU A 123 -9.09 -10.59 18.92
N LYS A 124 -9.81 -10.53 20.05
CA LYS A 124 -10.12 -9.26 20.74
C LYS A 124 -8.86 -8.52 21.17
N ALA A 125 -7.88 -9.23 21.72
CA ALA A 125 -6.62 -8.62 22.15
C ALA A 125 -5.80 -8.12 20.94
N TYR A 126 -5.82 -8.86 19.84
CA TYR A 126 -5.16 -8.50 18.60
C TYR A 126 -5.70 -7.18 18.02
N THR A 127 -7.02 -6.96 18.00
CA THR A 127 -7.61 -5.72 17.48
C THR A 127 -7.41 -4.52 18.40
N GLN A 128 -7.36 -4.74 19.72
CA GLN A 128 -7.24 -3.65 20.70
C GLN A 128 -5.80 -3.12 20.88
N THR A 129 -4.79 -3.81 20.34
CA THR A 129 -3.39 -3.52 20.70
C THR A 129 -2.55 -3.07 19.51
N PRO A 130 -2.08 -1.80 19.47
CA PRO A 130 -1.18 -1.34 18.43
C PRO A 130 0.26 -1.81 18.70
N SER A 131 0.72 -2.92 18.11
CA SER A 131 2.13 -3.09 17.67
C SER A 131 2.46 -4.47 17.08
N TYR A 132 3.52 -4.48 16.28
CA TYR A 132 4.25 -5.63 15.74
C TYR A 132 4.71 -6.66 16.82
N LYS A 133 4.80 -6.25 18.09
CA LYS A 133 5.31 -7.10 19.20
C LYS A 133 4.30 -8.18 19.62
N TYR A 134 3.00 -7.95 19.43
CA TYR A 134 1.93 -8.87 19.82
C TYR A 134 1.58 -9.90 18.74
N LYS A 135 2.00 -9.68 17.49
CA LYS A 135 1.83 -10.65 16.41
C LYS A 135 2.42 -12.01 16.75
N ARG A 136 3.49 -12.08 17.56
CA ARG A 136 4.09 -13.34 18.01
C ARG A 136 3.30 -14.04 19.11
N VAL A 137 2.78 -13.30 20.08
CA VAL A 137 2.11 -13.87 21.27
C VAL A 137 0.81 -14.59 20.89
N TYR A 138 0.04 -14.00 19.97
CA TYR A 138 -1.22 -14.56 19.51
C TYR A 138 -1.12 -15.28 18.17
N TYR A 139 0.09 -15.38 17.59
CA TYR A 139 0.30 -15.95 16.26
C TYR A 139 -0.29 -17.36 16.15
N ALA A 140 -0.03 -18.18 17.17
CA ALA A 140 -0.43 -19.58 17.19
C ALA A 140 -1.95 -19.72 17.34
N GLN A 141 -2.57 -18.97 18.25
CA GLN A 141 -4.02 -18.98 18.48
C GLN A 141 -4.76 -18.48 17.24
N ILE A 142 -4.32 -17.37 16.64
CA ILE A 142 -4.91 -16.83 15.40
C ILE A 142 -4.72 -17.83 14.26
N LYS A 143 -3.53 -18.44 14.11
CA LYS A 143 -3.30 -19.48 13.09
C LYS A 143 -4.23 -20.68 13.28
N THR A 144 -4.47 -21.10 14.51
CA THR A 144 -5.47 -22.13 14.83
C THR A 144 -6.89 -21.67 14.52
N GLY A 145 -7.22 -20.40 14.77
CA GLY A 145 -8.52 -19.83 14.39
C GLY A 145 -8.74 -19.86 12.89
N ILE A 146 -7.74 -19.45 12.10
CA ILE A 146 -7.75 -19.51 10.64
C ILE A 146 -7.91 -20.96 10.18
N SER A 147 -7.19 -21.92 10.77
CA SER A 147 -7.24 -23.32 10.32
C SER A 147 -8.61 -23.97 10.52
N GLN A 148 -9.42 -23.45 11.46
CA GLN A 148 -10.80 -23.88 11.68
C GLN A 148 -11.79 -23.25 10.70
N MET A 149 -11.42 -22.21 9.95
CA MET A 149 -12.32 -21.56 8.99
C MET A 149 -12.56 -22.46 7.77
N PRO A 150 -13.76 -22.39 7.17
CA PRO A 150 -14.00 -23.06 5.90
C PRO A 150 -13.12 -22.43 4.81
N LYS A 151 -12.69 -23.26 3.86
CA LYS A 151 -12.06 -22.78 2.63
C LYS A 151 -13.06 -21.96 1.82
N SER A 152 -12.60 -20.87 1.20
CA SER A 152 -13.40 -20.11 0.25
C SER A 152 -13.81 -21.00 -0.92
N THR A 153 -15.05 -20.83 -1.39
CA THR A 153 -15.59 -21.52 -2.56
C THR A 153 -15.54 -20.66 -3.82
N GLU A 154 -15.26 -19.37 -3.66
CA GLU A 154 -15.22 -18.39 -4.72
C GLU A 154 -13.97 -17.50 -4.56
N GLU A 155 -13.64 -16.77 -5.63
CA GLU A 155 -12.59 -15.75 -5.57
C GLU A 155 -13.11 -14.55 -4.77
N LEU A 156 -12.32 -14.13 -3.78
CA LEU A 156 -12.63 -12.99 -2.93
C LEU A 156 -11.61 -11.90 -3.14
N VAL A 157 -12.04 -10.64 -3.06
CA VAL A 157 -11.12 -9.50 -3.16
C VAL A 157 -11.01 -8.82 -1.81
N VAL A 158 -9.75 -8.60 -1.40
CA VAL A 158 -9.38 -7.89 -0.19
C VAL A 158 -8.28 -6.88 -0.50
N PHE A 159 -8.21 -5.84 0.32
CA PHE A 159 -7.33 -4.70 0.15
C PHE A 159 -6.35 -4.64 1.31
N ARG A 160 -5.09 -4.30 1.04
CA ARG A 160 -4.08 -4.15 2.08
C ARG A 160 -3.22 -2.95 1.76
N GLY A 161 -3.10 -2.00 2.70
CA GLY A 161 -2.06 -0.99 2.62
C GLY A 161 -0.81 -1.44 3.37
N GLN A 162 0.36 -1.16 2.82
CA GLN A 162 1.63 -1.51 3.45
C GLN A 162 2.74 -0.50 3.12
N GLY A 163 3.69 -0.36 4.05
CA GLY A 163 4.86 0.52 3.91
C GLY A 163 5.91 0.07 2.91
N THR A 164 5.79 -1.13 2.34
CA THR A 164 6.73 -1.74 1.39
C THR A 164 5.95 -2.29 0.20
N ASP A 165 6.64 -2.44 -0.93
CA ASP A 165 6.14 -3.04 -2.19
C ASP A 165 6.11 -4.58 -2.18
N GLU A 166 6.58 -5.20 -1.10
CA GLU A 166 6.57 -6.66 -0.95
C GLU A 166 5.53 -7.15 0.06
N ILE A 167 4.79 -8.19 -0.32
CA ILE A 167 4.01 -9.03 0.60
C ILE A 167 4.75 -10.34 0.79
N ASN A 168 4.94 -10.75 2.05
CA ASN A 168 5.47 -12.07 2.38
C ASN A 168 4.30 -13.05 2.62
N PRO A 169 3.99 -13.94 1.66
CA PRO A 169 2.85 -14.85 1.78
C PRO A 169 3.10 -16.00 2.75
N LYS A 170 4.33 -16.20 3.26
CA LYS A 170 4.66 -17.32 4.17
C LYS A 170 3.92 -17.23 5.51
N TYR A 171 3.57 -16.03 5.94
CA TYR A 171 2.85 -15.78 7.17
C TYR A 171 1.42 -15.35 6.86
N TRP A 172 0.49 -15.61 7.77
CA TRP A 172 -0.84 -15.02 7.64
C TRP A 172 -0.71 -13.50 7.66
N PHE A 173 -1.64 -12.82 6.99
CA PHE A 173 -1.56 -11.37 6.85
C PHE A 173 -2.96 -10.77 6.93
N SER A 174 -3.03 -9.56 7.50
CA SER A 174 -4.27 -8.79 7.61
C SER A 174 -4.55 -7.98 6.34
N ALA A 175 -5.82 -7.87 5.99
CA ALA A 175 -6.35 -7.06 4.91
C ALA A 175 -7.73 -6.52 5.34
N SER A 176 -8.32 -5.65 4.54
CA SER A 176 -9.68 -5.13 4.71
C SER A 176 -10.53 -5.54 3.51
N THR A 177 -11.83 -5.74 3.71
CA THR A 177 -12.76 -5.83 2.57
C THR A 177 -13.07 -4.48 1.94
N GLU A 178 -12.64 -3.37 2.59
CA GLU A 178 -12.84 -2.01 2.13
C GLU A 178 -11.53 -1.38 1.65
N GLN A 179 -11.58 -0.82 0.44
CA GLN A 179 -10.44 -0.15 -0.15
C GLN A 179 -10.12 1.15 0.61
N GLU A 180 -11.15 1.90 0.97
CA GLU A 180 -11.05 3.21 1.63
C GLU A 180 -10.30 3.10 2.96
N ILE A 181 -10.59 2.06 3.75
CA ILE A 181 -9.90 1.79 5.02
C ILE A 181 -8.42 1.52 4.80
N SER A 182 -8.11 0.71 3.77
CA SER A 182 -6.73 0.38 3.40
C SER A 182 -5.95 1.63 2.98
N LEU A 183 -6.60 2.55 2.25
CA LEU A 183 -6.03 3.83 1.85
C LEU A 183 -5.80 4.76 3.04
N GLU A 184 -6.82 5.02 3.86
CA GLU A 184 -6.75 6.01 4.94
C GLU A 184 -5.75 5.64 6.04
N LYS A 185 -5.73 4.37 6.44
CA LYS A 185 -4.95 3.92 7.60
C LYS A 185 -3.51 3.57 7.28
N PHE A 186 -3.27 3.05 6.07
CA PHE A 186 -2.03 2.34 5.80
C PHE A 186 -1.26 2.87 4.59
N THR A 187 -1.73 3.95 3.92
CA THR A 187 -1.02 4.52 2.74
C THR A 187 -0.53 5.95 2.90
N ALA A 188 -1.03 6.72 3.86
CA ALA A 188 -0.68 8.14 4.01
C ALA A 188 0.82 8.41 4.30
N VAL A 189 1.61 7.39 4.67
CA VAL A 189 3.06 7.43 4.92
C VAL A 189 3.81 6.27 4.22
N HIS A 190 3.09 5.40 3.53
CA HIS A 190 3.47 4.01 3.33
C HIS A 190 3.17 3.60 1.89
N CYS A 191 4.18 3.02 1.23
CA CYS A 191 4.33 2.92 -0.21
C CYS A 191 3.06 2.67 -1.03
N CYS A 192 2.26 1.66 -0.67
CA CYS A 192 1.41 1.06 -1.69
C CYS A 192 0.11 0.45 -1.17
N LEU A 193 -0.86 0.39 -2.08
CA LEU A 193 -2.08 -0.39 -1.94
C LEU A 193 -1.94 -1.71 -2.70
N PHE A 194 -2.34 -2.79 -2.06
CA PHE A 194 -2.41 -4.12 -2.66
C PHE A 194 -3.87 -4.52 -2.85
N VAL A 195 -4.22 -4.88 -4.09
CA VAL A 195 -5.49 -5.52 -4.44
C VAL A 195 -5.21 -7.02 -4.56
N LEU A 196 -5.84 -7.80 -3.69
CA LEU A 196 -5.58 -9.24 -3.59
C LEU A 196 -6.81 -10.00 -4.03
N TYR A 197 -6.71 -10.67 -5.18
CA TYR A 197 -7.67 -11.66 -5.67
C TYR A 197 -7.35 -13.01 -5.02
N VAL A 198 -7.93 -13.24 -3.85
CA VAL A 198 -7.82 -14.46 -3.06
C VAL A 198 -8.60 -15.57 -3.76
N GLN A 199 -7.89 -16.54 -4.30
CA GLN A 199 -8.47 -17.65 -5.06
C GLN A 199 -9.33 -18.56 -4.15
N PRO A 200 -10.25 -19.35 -4.74
CA PRO A 200 -10.93 -20.42 -4.02
C PRO A 200 -9.93 -21.36 -3.31
N GLY A 201 -10.34 -21.93 -2.19
CA GLY A 201 -9.53 -22.87 -1.41
C GLY A 201 -8.72 -22.23 -0.27
N VAL A 202 -8.68 -20.91 -0.19
CA VAL A 202 -7.98 -20.15 0.86
C VAL A 202 -8.90 -19.96 2.07
N LYS A 203 -8.36 -20.07 3.29
CA LYS A 203 -9.11 -19.72 4.50
C LYS A 203 -8.92 -18.24 4.84
N LEU A 204 -10.02 -17.60 5.26
CA LEU A 204 -10.01 -16.23 5.77
C LEU A 204 -10.58 -16.24 7.19
N LEU A 205 -10.36 -15.19 7.97
CA LEU A 205 -10.93 -15.03 9.31
C LEU A 205 -11.38 -13.57 9.49
N PRO A 206 -12.70 -13.28 9.53
CA PRO A 206 -13.21 -11.92 9.72
C PRO A 206 -13.07 -11.52 11.18
N VAL A 207 -12.11 -10.63 11.45
CA VAL A 207 -11.79 -10.18 12.80
C VAL A 207 -12.76 -9.11 13.28
N TYR A 208 -13.33 -8.32 12.36
CA TYR A 208 -14.33 -7.29 12.66
C TYR A 208 -15.56 -7.81 13.41
N LYS A 209 -15.84 -9.12 13.39
CA LYS A 209 -16.93 -9.76 14.14
C LYS A 209 -16.67 -9.88 15.65
N PHE A 210 -15.43 -9.69 16.09
CA PHE A 210 -15.02 -9.78 17.49
C PHE A 210 -14.82 -8.40 18.14
N GLU A 211 -14.88 -7.33 17.35
CA GLU A 211 -14.84 -5.96 17.86
C GLU A 211 -16.22 -5.54 18.39
N ARG A 212 -16.27 -5.05 19.64
CA ARG A 212 -17.50 -4.47 20.22
C ARG A 212 -17.44 -2.96 20.45
N ASN A 213 -16.26 -2.32 20.38
CA ASN A 213 -16.13 -0.90 20.68
C ASN A 213 -14.99 -0.22 19.90
N PHE A 214 -15.25 1.03 19.52
CA PHE A 214 -14.41 2.07 18.88
C PHE A 214 -14.42 2.18 17.36
N ASN A 215 -15.40 2.94 16.86
CA ASN A 215 -15.32 3.97 15.80
C ASN A 215 -14.66 3.71 14.44
N LYS A 216 -14.07 2.55 14.16
CA LYS A 216 -13.55 2.22 12.83
C LYS A 216 -13.75 0.73 12.62
N LEU A 217 -14.90 0.36 12.06
CA LEU A 217 -15.15 -0.96 11.47
C LEU A 217 -14.10 -1.15 10.37
N GLU A 218 -12.93 -1.72 10.71
CA GLU A 218 -11.84 -1.91 9.74
C GLU A 218 -12.20 -2.93 8.65
N ASN A 219 -13.33 -3.61 8.81
CA ASN A 219 -13.73 -4.79 8.07
C ASN A 219 -12.53 -5.72 7.85
N GLU A 220 -11.74 -5.85 8.93
CA GLU A 220 -10.47 -6.53 8.93
C GLU A 220 -10.69 -8.03 8.77
N VAL A 221 -9.91 -8.60 7.86
CA VAL A 221 -9.87 -10.02 7.57
C VAL A 221 -8.43 -10.49 7.63
N ILE A 222 -8.19 -11.61 8.30
CA ILE A 222 -6.90 -12.27 8.26
C ILE A 222 -6.95 -13.35 7.19
N VAL A 223 -6.02 -13.28 6.25
CA VAL A 223 -5.86 -14.26 5.17
C VAL A 223 -4.85 -15.32 5.62
N GLU A 224 -5.18 -16.59 5.41
CA GLU A 224 -4.28 -17.71 5.65
C GLU A 224 -2.94 -17.52 4.92
N GLY A 225 -1.83 -17.78 5.62
CA GLY A 225 -0.48 -17.72 5.05
C GLY A 225 0.03 -19.10 4.61
N GLY A 226 1.18 -19.11 3.97
CA GLY A 226 1.84 -20.29 3.41
C GLY A 226 1.56 -20.51 1.92
N GLY A 227 0.83 -19.61 1.27
CA GLY A 227 0.47 -19.71 -0.14
C GLY A 227 1.46 -19.05 -1.10
N TYR A 228 0.99 -18.86 -2.33
CA TYR A 228 1.70 -18.32 -3.46
C TYR A 228 1.05 -17.01 -3.91
N LEU A 229 1.88 -16.04 -4.32
CA LEU A 229 1.44 -14.81 -4.95
C LEU A 229 1.84 -14.81 -6.42
N GLN A 230 0.89 -14.51 -7.29
CA GLN A 230 1.14 -14.20 -8.69
C GLN A 230 0.88 -12.73 -8.91
N PHE A 231 1.92 -11.99 -9.28
CA PHE A 231 1.77 -10.62 -9.74
C PHE A 231 0.96 -10.59 -11.03
N VAL A 232 -0.09 -9.76 -11.06
CA VAL A 232 -0.96 -9.58 -12.22
C VAL A 232 -0.58 -8.30 -12.94
N ASP A 233 -0.62 -7.18 -12.23
CA ASP A 233 -0.41 -5.86 -12.80
C ASP A 233 -0.01 -4.84 -11.74
N GLN A 234 0.58 -3.74 -12.19
CA GLN A 234 0.90 -2.57 -11.40
C GLN A 234 0.34 -1.34 -12.11
N ASP A 235 -0.52 -0.62 -11.40
CA ASP A 235 -1.05 0.66 -11.86
C ASP A 235 -0.46 1.82 -11.02
N PHE A 236 -0.44 3.00 -11.62
CA PHE A 236 -0.01 4.23 -10.99
C PHE A 236 -1.15 5.25 -11.04
N THR A 237 -1.83 5.39 -9.91
CA THR A 237 -2.83 6.43 -9.72
C THR A 237 -2.25 7.55 -8.87
N GLY A 238 -1.58 8.51 -9.52
CA GLY A 238 -0.86 9.60 -8.85
C GLY A 238 0.48 9.16 -8.26
N ALA A 239 0.70 9.37 -6.95
CA ALA A 239 1.94 9.03 -6.24
C ALA A 239 2.12 7.56 -5.91
N MET A 240 1.00 6.87 -5.74
CA MET A 240 0.95 5.64 -4.97
C MET A 240 0.80 4.47 -5.93
N PRO A 241 1.77 3.54 -5.97
CA PRO A 241 1.60 2.33 -6.74
C PRO A 241 0.48 1.47 -6.16
N ILE A 242 -0.35 0.95 -7.06
CA ILE A 242 -1.34 -0.09 -6.76
C ILE A 242 -0.82 -1.38 -7.36
N TYR A 243 -0.61 -2.39 -6.52
CA TYR A 243 -0.19 -3.71 -6.96
C TYR A 243 -1.36 -4.68 -6.92
N THR A 244 -1.59 -5.36 -8.03
CA THR A 244 -2.61 -6.40 -8.12
C THR A 244 -1.96 -7.78 -8.09
N TYR A 245 -2.39 -8.62 -7.16
CA TYR A 245 -1.94 -10.00 -7.05
C TYR A 245 -3.12 -10.97 -7.03
N ARG A 246 -2.87 -12.18 -7.53
CA ARG A 246 -3.65 -13.36 -7.17
C ARG A 246 -2.95 -14.08 -6.03
N TYR A 247 -3.73 -14.53 -5.05
CA TYR A 247 -3.23 -15.31 -3.92
C TYR A 247 -3.90 -16.68 -3.87
N SER A 248 -3.10 -17.75 -3.77
CA SER A 248 -3.58 -19.14 -3.77
C SER A 248 -2.81 -19.98 -2.77
N MET A 249 -3.44 -21.02 -2.20
CA MET A 249 -2.73 -22.04 -1.43
C MET A 249 -2.00 -23.06 -2.33
N GLU A 250 -2.35 -23.11 -3.61
CA GLU A 250 -1.74 -23.96 -4.61
C GLU A 250 -0.83 -23.15 -5.54
N PRO A 251 0.28 -23.74 -6.04
CA PRO A 251 1.12 -23.08 -7.02
C PRO A 251 0.31 -22.68 -8.26
N PHE A 252 0.56 -21.48 -8.77
CA PHE A 252 -0.01 -21.10 -10.06
C PHE A 252 0.65 -21.93 -11.17
N PRO A 253 -0.12 -22.42 -12.16
CA PRO A 253 0.48 -23.10 -13.30
C PRO A 253 1.51 -22.17 -13.96
N GLU A 254 2.68 -22.72 -14.32
CA GLU A 254 3.77 -21.97 -14.97
C GLU A 254 3.34 -21.46 -16.36
N LYS A 255 2.54 -20.40 -16.38
CA LYS A 255 2.26 -19.61 -17.57
C LYS A 255 2.07 -18.16 -17.15
N SER A 256 3.16 -17.46 -16.87
CA SER A 256 3.25 -16.01 -17.12
C SER A 256 4.71 -15.57 -17.17
N PRO A 257 5.08 -14.66 -18.09
CA PRO A 257 6.45 -14.21 -18.23
C PRO A 257 6.88 -13.50 -16.95
N LYS A 258 8.12 -13.78 -16.49
CA LYS A 258 8.77 -12.90 -15.52
C LYS A 258 8.63 -11.45 -16.00
N PRO A 259 8.30 -10.48 -15.13
CA PRO A 259 8.29 -9.08 -15.53
C PRO A 259 9.65 -8.75 -16.14
N LYS A 260 9.66 -8.53 -17.47
CA LYS A 260 10.87 -8.08 -18.15
C LYS A 260 11.21 -6.74 -17.52
N LYS A 261 12.30 -6.68 -16.74
CA LYS A 261 12.97 -5.41 -16.45
C LYS A 261 13.14 -4.72 -17.81
N ARG A 262 12.34 -3.68 -18.09
CA ARG A 262 12.50 -2.89 -19.30
C ARG A 262 13.92 -2.34 -19.26
N LYS A 263 14.81 -2.87 -20.11
CA LYS A 263 16.09 -2.22 -20.35
C LYS A 263 15.78 -0.84 -20.94
N PRO A 264 16.44 0.23 -20.48
CA PRO A 264 16.32 1.53 -21.13
C PRO A 264 16.62 1.36 -22.63
N PRO A 265 15.92 2.08 -23.52
CA PRO A 265 16.25 2.07 -24.94
C PRO A 265 17.71 2.47 -25.11
N SER A 266 18.44 1.69 -25.91
CA SER A 266 19.80 2.05 -26.32
C SER A 266 19.75 3.40 -27.05
N PRO A 267 20.70 4.32 -26.80
CA PRO A 267 20.76 5.57 -27.54
C PRO A 267 20.90 5.31 -29.04
N PRO A 268 20.29 6.13 -29.90
CA PRO A 268 20.38 5.97 -31.34
C PRO A 268 21.85 6.06 -31.78
N SER A 269 22.29 5.04 -32.51
CA SER A 269 23.58 5.05 -33.21
C SER A 269 23.52 6.14 -34.28
N GLY A 270 24.23 7.24 -34.06
CA GLY A 270 24.40 8.30 -35.04
C GLY A 270 25.11 7.76 -36.28
N LYS A 271 24.53 8.04 -37.44
CA LYS A 271 25.22 8.19 -38.71
C LYS A 271 25.06 9.63 -39.14
#